data_AF-A0A951G9E4-F1
#
_entry.id   AF-A0A951G9E4-F1
#
_cell.length_a   1.000
_cell.length_b   1.000
_cell.length_c   1.000
_cell.angle_alpha   90.00
_cell.angle_beta   90.00
_cell.angle_gamma   90.00
#
_symmetry.space_group_name_H-M   'P 1'
#
loop_
_entity.id
_entity.type
_entity.pdbx_description
1 polymer ?
#
loop_
_entity_poly.entity_id
_entity_poly.type
_entity_poly.pdbx_seq_one_letter_code
_entity_poly.pdbx_strand_id
1 'polypeptide(L)'
;MSALAVRLVPGRWRDLPARSARLRLALMYSGMFLLLGTALIAIIFVLVRNGEVIGSSSQAISVAPSTGGAPVHAAVSQQHSADLARLLAVSWLTLVFTAVASVPLGWFAAGRLLRPLRHMTGAARTISAGNLNDRLAVAGPDDEFKQLGDTFDDLLTRLETAFAAQRRFVANAAHELRTPLTLERTLLQVALADPNASEASLRATCQELLESGRNQERLLDGLLTLATGERGLDRREQFDLAPLAQRSLAGLRSEIERRYLQAATRLGAASVVGDPALVERLIANLLDNAVRHNRPEGWIKVETVMGPDGSLLT
;
A
#
# COMPACT_ATOMS: atom_id res chain seq x y z
N MET A 1 28.49 17.51 -13.07
CA MET A 1 27.47 18.54 -12.79
C MET A 1 26.21 17.85 -12.29
N SER A 2 25.81 18.21 -11.07
CA SER A 2 24.51 17.96 -10.41
C SER A 2 24.12 16.51 -10.08
N ALA A 3 24.66 16.01 -8.96
CA ALA A 3 24.14 14.88 -8.22
C ALA A 3 22.89 15.29 -7.41
N LEU A 4 21.74 14.68 -7.71
CA LEU A 4 20.49 14.83 -6.98
C LEU A 4 20.55 14.00 -5.67
N ALA A 5 21.02 14.63 -4.60
CA ALA A 5 20.93 14.09 -3.26
C ALA A 5 19.49 14.23 -2.75
N VAL A 6 18.69 13.17 -2.89
CA VAL A 6 17.38 13.05 -2.25
C VAL A 6 17.59 12.98 -0.74
N ARG A 7 17.41 14.10 -0.05
CA ARG A 7 17.38 14.21 1.41
C ARG A 7 16.09 13.55 1.90
N LEU A 8 16.13 12.24 2.14
CA LEU A 8 15.12 11.56 2.94
C LEU A 8 15.20 12.12 4.36
N VAL A 9 14.19 12.91 4.73
CA VAL A 9 13.97 13.33 6.11
C VAL A 9 13.74 12.05 6.92
N PRO A 10 14.59 11.70 7.89
CA PRO A 10 14.28 10.59 8.77
C PRO A 10 13.11 11.04 9.64
N GLY A 11 11.91 10.59 9.27
CA GLY A 11 10.74 10.68 10.11
C GLY A 11 11.09 10.07 11.45
N ARG A 12 11.21 10.94 12.47
CA ARG A 12 11.51 10.58 13.85
C ARG A 12 10.28 9.93 14.46
N TRP A 13 9.89 8.77 13.92
CA TRP A 13 8.98 7.85 14.58
C TRP A 13 9.70 7.44 15.84
N ARG A 14 9.27 8.00 16.97
CA ARG A 14 9.76 7.60 18.28
C ARG A 14 9.59 6.09 18.36
N ASP A 15 10.71 5.36 18.33
CA ASP A 15 10.81 3.96 18.72
C ASP A 15 10.37 3.86 20.17
N LEU A 16 9.06 3.85 20.38
CA LEU A 16 8.46 3.52 21.65
C LEU A 16 8.74 2.03 21.81
N PRO A 17 9.62 1.62 22.76
CA PRO A 17 9.93 0.21 22.93
C PRO A 17 8.62 -0.54 23.14
N ALA A 18 8.46 -1.73 22.58
CA ALA A 18 7.23 -2.54 22.71
C ALA A 18 6.76 -2.70 24.18
N ARG A 19 7.69 -2.53 25.14
CA ARG A 19 7.42 -2.40 26.56
C ARG A 19 6.45 -1.27 26.90
N SER A 20 6.53 -0.10 26.25
CA SER A 20 5.69 1.07 26.52
C SER A 20 4.23 0.86 26.12
N ALA A 21 3.95 0.31 24.93
CA ALA A 21 2.59 0.00 24.49
C ALA A 21 1.97 -1.11 25.35
N ARG A 22 2.73 -2.19 25.60
CA ARG A 22 2.29 -3.28 26.48
C ARG A 22 2.03 -2.80 27.90
N LEU A 23 2.92 -1.97 28.46
CA LEU A 23 2.76 -1.38 29.79
C LEU A 23 1.53 -0.48 29.85
N ARG A 24 1.32 0.37 28.84
CA ARG A 24 0.16 1.26 28.79
C ARG A 24 -1.16 0.48 28.73
N LEU A 25 -1.26 -0.52 27.85
CA LEU A 25 -2.43 -1.41 27.77
C LEU A 25 -2.61 -2.21 29.06
N ALA A 26 -1.54 -2.79 29.62
CA ALA A 26 -1.62 -3.54 30.86
C ALA A 26 -2.07 -2.66 32.03
N LEU A 27 -1.59 -1.42 32.13
CA LEU A 27 -2.03 -0.44 33.13
C LEU A 27 -3.51 -0.06 32.92
N MET A 28 -3.94 0.17 31.68
CA MET A 28 -5.34 0.46 31.37
C MET A 28 -6.27 -0.71 31.74
N TYR A 29 -5.93 -1.93 31.34
CA TYR A 29 -6.72 -3.12 31.68
C TYR A 29 -6.69 -3.42 33.17
N SER A 30 -5.52 -3.34 33.82
CA SER A 30 -5.42 -3.53 35.29
C SER A 30 -6.25 -2.47 36.03
N GLY A 31 -6.19 -1.21 35.60
CA GLY A 31 -7.00 -0.12 36.15
C GLY A 31 -8.51 -0.34 35.95
N MET A 32 -8.93 -0.82 34.77
CA MET A 32 -10.33 -1.15 34.51
C MET A 32 -10.81 -2.35 35.36
N PHE A 33 -10.00 -3.39 35.49
CA PHE A 33 -10.28 -4.53 36.37
C PHE A 33 -10.38 -4.10 37.85
N LEU A 34 -9.47 -3.22 38.27
CA LEU A 34 -9.50 -2.60 39.60
C LEU A 34 -10.78 -1.82 39.84
N LEU A 35 -11.16 -0.95 38.90
CA LEU A 35 -12.39 -0.14 38.99
C LEU A 35 -13.65 -1.00 39.01
N LEU A 36 -13.70 -2.06 38.20
CA LEU A 36 -14.84 -2.97 38.19
C LEU A 36 -14.92 -3.76 39.50
N GLY A 37 -13.78 -4.17 40.04
CA GLY A 37 -13.68 -4.82 41.35
C GLY A 37 -14.10 -3.91 42.50
N THR A 38 -13.63 -2.67 42.52
CA THR A 38 -14.01 -1.69 43.56
C THR A 38 -15.49 -1.35 43.48
N ALA A 39 -16.05 -1.19 42.27
CA ALA A 39 -17.48 -0.98 42.08
C ALA A 39 -18.31 -2.16 42.59
N LEU A 40 -17.90 -3.41 42.28
CA LEU A 40 -18.58 -4.61 42.78
C LEU A 40 -18.57 -4.66 44.32
N ILE A 41 -17.43 -4.35 44.95
CA ILE A 41 -17.32 -4.27 46.42
C ILE A 41 -18.24 -3.18 46.98
N ALA A 42 -18.25 -1.99 46.37
CA ALA A 42 -19.09 -0.88 46.81
C ALA A 42 -20.58 -1.23 46.70
N ILE A 43 -20.99 -1.90 45.64
CA ILE A 43 -22.36 -2.40 45.45
C ILE A 43 -22.72 -3.40 46.55
N ILE A 44 -21.87 -4.40 46.81
CA ILE A 44 -22.08 -5.38 47.89
C ILE A 44 -22.19 -4.68 49.24
N PHE A 45 -21.33 -3.70 49.52
CA PHE A 45 -21.37 -2.93 50.76
C PHE A 45 -22.69 -2.16 50.93
N VAL A 46 -23.19 -1.52 49.86
CA VAL A 46 -24.47 -0.82 49.87
C VAL A 46 -25.64 -1.79 50.08
N LEU A 47 -25.66 -2.93 49.39
CA LEU A 47 -26.70 -3.96 49.56
C LEU A 47 -26.74 -4.50 51.00
N VAL A 48 -25.57 -4.73 51.61
CA VAL A 48 -25.50 -5.19 53.00
C VAL A 48 -25.92 -4.08 53.98
N ARG A 49 -25.48 -2.84 53.75
CA ARG A 49 -25.88 -1.68 54.59
C ARG A 49 -27.38 -1.43 54.56
N ASN A 50 -28.02 -1.65 53.42
CA ASN A 50 -29.46 -1.47 53.23
C ASN A 50 -30.29 -2.66 53.76
N GLY A 51 -29.64 -3.71 54.29
CA GLY A 51 -30.31 -4.86 54.91
C GLY A 51 -30.94 -5.84 53.91
N GLU A 52 -30.57 -5.77 52.63
CA GLU A 52 -31.25 -6.49 51.54
C GLU A 52 -30.77 -7.94 51.38
N VAL A 53 -29.54 -8.26 51.83
CA VAL A 53 -28.90 -9.58 51.65
C VAL A 53 -28.83 -10.40 52.94
N ILE A 54 -28.81 -9.74 54.10
CA ILE A 54 -28.94 -10.40 55.40
C ILE A 54 -30.38 -10.20 55.83
N GLY A 55 -31.25 -11.13 55.42
CA GLY A 55 -32.60 -11.23 55.95
C GLY A 55 -32.50 -11.17 57.48
N SER A 56 -32.91 -10.04 58.04
CA SER A 56 -33.07 -9.90 59.47
C SER A 56 -34.22 -10.81 59.87
N SER A 57 -33.91 -12.09 60.09
CA SER A 57 -34.63 -12.87 61.09
C SER A 57 -34.30 -12.25 62.44
N SER A 58 -34.85 -11.05 62.65
CA SER A 58 -35.16 -10.50 63.95
C SER A 58 -36.16 -11.48 64.55
N GLN A 59 -35.67 -12.59 65.10
CA GLN A 59 -36.41 -13.23 66.17
C GLN A 59 -36.49 -12.17 67.25
N ALA A 60 -37.63 -11.51 67.30
CA ALA A 60 -38.01 -10.66 68.41
C ALA A 60 -37.99 -11.56 69.65
N ILE A 61 -36.86 -11.60 70.35
CA ILE A 61 -36.82 -12.12 71.70
C ILE A 61 -37.71 -11.15 72.50
N SER A 62 -38.95 -11.55 72.72
CA SER A 62 -39.87 -10.85 73.63
C SER A 62 -39.32 -11.02 75.04
N VAL A 63 -38.41 -10.14 75.44
CA VAL A 63 -37.90 -10.07 76.81
C VAL A 63 -38.96 -9.37 77.65
N ALA A 64 -39.57 -10.11 78.58
CA ALA A 64 -40.45 -9.55 79.61
C ALA A 64 -39.71 -8.47 80.43
N PRO A 65 -40.40 -7.41 80.89
CA PRO A 65 -39.73 -6.27 81.49
C PRO A 65 -39.19 -6.66 82.88
N SER A 66 -37.86 -6.82 82.99
CA SER A 66 -37.19 -6.80 84.28
C SER A 66 -36.29 -5.58 84.39
N THR A 67 -36.40 -4.97 85.56
CA THR A 67 -35.88 -3.69 86.03
C THR A 67 -34.36 -3.59 85.85
N GLY A 68 -33.90 -2.70 84.97
CA GLY A 68 -32.46 -2.41 84.79
C GLY A 68 -32.09 -1.99 83.37
N GLY A 69 -32.36 -0.73 83.01
CA GLY A 69 -32.28 -0.19 81.64
C GLY A 69 -30.87 0.06 81.06
N ALA A 70 -29.90 -0.84 81.23
CA ALA A 70 -28.55 -0.68 80.70
C ALA A 70 -27.93 -1.81 79.84
N PRO A 71 -28.43 -3.08 79.77
CA PRO A 71 -27.73 -4.11 79.00
C PRO A 71 -28.16 -4.24 77.52
N VAL A 72 -29.34 -3.76 77.13
CA VAL A 72 -29.85 -3.95 75.76
C VAL A 72 -29.19 -3.00 74.76
N HIS A 73 -29.01 -1.72 75.10
CA HIS A 73 -28.31 -0.75 74.23
C HIS A 73 -26.82 -1.06 74.10
N ALA A 74 -26.18 -1.63 75.13
CA ALA A 74 -24.79 -2.07 75.09
C ALA A 74 -24.61 -3.30 74.19
N ALA A 75 -25.51 -4.30 74.29
CA ALA A 75 -25.46 -5.49 73.43
C ALA A 75 -25.69 -5.17 71.95
N VAL A 76 -26.65 -4.28 71.63
CA VAL A 76 -26.93 -3.86 70.25
C VAL A 76 -25.78 -3.02 69.66
N SER A 77 -25.17 -2.13 70.44
CA SER A 77 -24.03 -1.32 69.98
C SER A 77 -22.73 -2.14 69.84
N GLN A 78 -22.54 -3.16 70.69
CA GLN A 78 -21.42 -4.10 70.58
C GLN A 78 -21.56 -5.02 69.36
N GLN A 79 -22.78 -5.47 69.03
CA GLN A 79 -23.04 -6.25 67.82
C GLN A 79 -22.85 -5.43 66.54
N HIS A 80 -23.29 -4.17 66.53
CA HIS A 80 -23.12 -3.27 65.39
C HIS A 80 -21.65 -2.95 65.08
N SER A 81 -20.80 -2.79 66.10
CA SER A 81 -19.36 -2.53 65.90
C SER A 81 -18.59 -3.77 65.39
N ALA A 82 -18.98 -4.97 65.82
CA ALA A 82 -18.41 -6.23 65.32
C ALA A 82 -18.77 -6.47 63.84
N ASP A 83 -20.01 -6.17 63.44
CA ASP A 83 -20.45 -6.30 62.05
C ASP A 83 -19.73 -5.28 61.13
N LEU A 84 -19.56 -4.03 61.57
CA LEU A 84 -18.80 -3.02 60.81
C LEU A 84 -17.33 -3.41 60.65
N ALA A 85 -16.68 -3.92 61.71
CA ALA A 85 -15.30 -4.38 61.63
C ALA A 85 -15.13 -5.55 60.66
N ARG A 86 -16.08 -6.50 60.65
CA ARG A 86 -16.09 -7.62 59.71
C ARG A 86 -16.28 -7.16 58.27
N LEU A 87 -17.17 -6.20 58.03
CA LEU A 87 -17.39 -5.64 56.69
C LEU A 87 -16.17 -4.87 56.17
N LEU A 88 -15.52 -4.08 57.03
CA LEU A 88 -14.27 -3.38 56.67
C LEU A 88 -13.14 -4.37 56.36
N ALA A 89 -12.99 -5.43 57.17
CA ALA A 89 -11.99 -6.46 56.95
C ALA A 89 -12.21 -7.22 55.64
N VAL A 90 -13.45 -7.62 55.34
CA VAL A 90 -13.80 -8.28 54.07
C VAL A 90 -13.59 -7.33 52.89
N SER A 91 -14.03 -6.07 53.00
CA SER A 91 -13.87 -5.06 51.94
C SER A 91 -12.41 -4.79 51.63
N TRP A 92 -11.56 -4.66 52.66
CA TRP A 92 -10.12 -4.48 52.49
C TRP A 92 -9.47 -5.71 51.85
N LEU A 93 -9.82 -6.92 52.30
CA LEU A 93 -9.30 -8.16 51.74
C LEU A 93 -9.69 -8.31 50.26
N THR A 94 -10.94 -8.02 49.90
CA THR A 94 -11.40 -8.08 48.50
C THR A 94 -10.73 -7.01 47.65
N LEU A 95 -10.51 -5.80 48.18
CA LEU A 95 -9.80 -4.72 47.48
C LEU A 95 -8.36 -5.12 47.16
N VAL A 96 -7.63 -5.61 48.18
CA VAL A 96 -6.25 -6.07 48.02
C VAL A 96 -6.17 -7.24 47.03
N PHE A 97 -7.08 -8.21 47.15
CA PHE A 97 -7.14 -9.36 46.25
C PHE A 97 -7.37 -8.91 44.79
N THR A 98 -8.36 -8.04 44.56
CA THR A 98 -8.67 -7.55 43.20
C THR A 98 -7.52 -6.72 42.64
N ALA A 99 -6.86 -5.91 43.47
CA ALA A 99 -5.68 -5.16 43.06
C ALA A 99 -4.54 -6.07 42.61
N VAL A 100 -4.22 -7.07 43.42
CA VAL A 100 -3.16 -8.03 43.11
C VAL A 100 -3.51 -8.86 41.88
N ALA A 101 -4.76 -9.29 41.73
CA ALA A 101 -5.22 -10.06 40.58
C ALA A 101 -5.26 -9.25 39.27
N SER A 102 -5.57 -7.95 39.34
CA SER A 102 -5.71 -7.11 38.14
C SER A 102 -4.41 -6.99 37.33
N VAL A 103 -3.26 -6.92 38.01
CA VAL A 103 -1.93 -6.74 37.41
C VAL A 103 -1.55 -7.87 36.45
N PRO A 104 -1.53 -9.16 36.86
CA PRO A 104 -1.22 -10.26 35.96
C PRO A 104 -2.29 -10.42 34.85
N LEU A 105 -3.57 -10.19 35.15
CA LEU A 105 -4.64 -10.23 34.14
C LEU A 105 -4.43 -9.17 33.04
N GLY A 106 -4.17 -7.92 33.43
CA GLY A 106 -3.91 -6.84 32.48
C GLY A 106 -2.64 -7.10 31.65
N TRP A 107 -1.59 -7.63 32.29
CA TRP A 107 -0.34 -7.99 31.59
C TRP A 107 -0.49 -9.12 30.57
N PHE A 108 -1.31 -10.12 30.89
CA PHE A 108 -1.62 -11.23 30.00
C PHE A 108 -2.50 -10.78 28.83
N ALA A 109 -3.57 -10.03 29.09
CA ALA A 109 -4.46 -9.47 28.08
C ALA A 109 -3.70 -8.59 27.07
N ALA A 110 -2.89 -7.64 27.56
CA ALA A 110 -2.07 -6.78 26.72
C ALA A 110 -1.06 -7.59 25.87
N GLY A 111 -0.47 -8.64 26.46
CA GLY A 111 0.46 -9.53 25.77
C GLY A 111 -0.20 -10.30 24.61
N ARG A 112 -1.44 -10.75 24.80
CA ARG A 112 -2.20 -11.48 23.77
C ARG A 112 -2.65 -10.58 22.63
N LEU A 113 -3.14 -9.37 22.94
CA LEU A 113 -3.58 -8.39 21.93
C LEU A 113 -2.43 -7.87 21.06
N LEU A 114 -1.23 -7.67 21.63
CA LEU A 114 -0.06 -7.15 20.89
C LEU A 114 0.74 -8.24 20.16
N ARG A 115 0.46 -9.53 20.40
CA ARG A 115 1.24 -10.62 19.81
C ARG A 115 1.17 -10.63 18.28
N PRO A 116 -0.01 -10.52 17.62
CA PRO A 116 -0.10 -10.48 16.15
C PRO A 116 0.68 -9.31 15.55
N LEU A 117 0.55 -8.10 16.13
CA LEU A 117 1.27 -6.91 15.66
C LEU A 117 2.80 -7.07 15.66
N ARG A 118 3.37 -7.75 16.67
CA ARG A 118 4.81 -8.01 16.70
C ARG A 118 5.26 -8.99 15.63
N HIS A 119 4.44 -10.00 15.33
CA HIS A 119 4.73 -10.92 14.22
C HIS A 119 4.71 -10.17 12.89
N MET A 120 3.69 -9.35 12.66
CA MET A 120 3.59 -8.53 11.45
C MET A 120 4.76 -7.55 11.32
N THR A 121 5.12 -6.85 12.40
CA THR A 121 6.26 -5.92 12.39
C THR A 121 7.59 -6.65 12.17
N GLY A 122 7.74 -7.86 12.72
CA GLY A 122 8.91 -8.70 12.50
C GLY A 122 9.05 -9.13 11.05
N ALA A 123 7.97 -9.65 10.46
CA ALA A 123 7.94 -10.05 9.05
C ALA A 123 8.11 -8.85 8.10
N ALA A 124 7.48 -7.71 8.40
CA ALA A 124 7.66 -6.47 7.63
C ALA A 124 9.11 -5.96 7.64
N ARG A 125 9.88 -6.22 8.70
CA ARG A 125 11.30 -5.85 8.79
C ARG A 125 12.21 -6.77 7.98
N THR A 126 11.80 -8.01 7.71
CA THR A 126 12.56 -8.95 6.87
C THR A 126 12.25 -8.79 5.39
N ILE A 127 11.06 -8.27 5.06
CA ILE A 127 10.68 -7.93 3.69
C ILE A 127 11.58 -6.79 3.19
N SER A 128 12.18 -7.00 2.02
CA SER A 128 13.05 -6.03 1.35
C SER A 128 12.79 -6.05 -0.15
N ALA A 129 13.31 -5.07 -0.89
CA ALA A 129 13.20 -5.03 -2.36
C ALA A 129 13.73 -6.30 -3.06
N GLY A 130 14.61 -7.06 -2.41
CA GLY A 130 15.15 -8.33 -2.92
C GLY A 130 14.34 -9.58 -2.54
N ASN A 131 13.46 -9.50 -1.54
CA ASN A 131 12.63 -10.62 -1.10
C ASN A 131 11.20 -10.15 -0.80
N LEU A 132 10.48 -9.85 -1.87
CA LEU A 132 9.07 -9.45 -1.81
C LEU A 132 8.09 -10.62 -1.81
N ASN A 133 8.58 -11.85 -1.97
CA ASN A 133 7.75 -13.04 -2.03
C ASN A 133 7.29 -13.48 -0.63
N ASP A 134 7.98 -13.01 0.42
CA ASP A 134 7.56 -13.20 1.80
C ASP A 134 6.25 -12.44 2.05
N ARG A 135 5.26 -13.16 2.57
CA ARG A 135 3.95 -12.62 2.95
C ARG A 135 3.86 -12.56 4.47
N LEU A 136 3.05 -11.62 4.99
CA LEU A 136 2.74 -11.56 6.42
C LEU A 136 1.93 -12.80 6.84
N ALA A 137 1.03 -13.28 5.97
CA ALA A 137 0.25 -14.51 6.17
C ALA A 137 -0.34 -14.61 7.59
N VAL A 138 -1.08 -13.57 8.00
CA VAL A 138 -1.61 -13.46 9.36
C VAL A 138 -2.65 -14.56 9.59
N ALA A 139 -2.28 -15.58 10.36
CA ALA A 139 -3.17 -16.66 10.74
C ALA A 139 -4.12 -16.23 11.88
N GLY A 140 -5.42 -16.54 11.73
CA GLY A 140 -6.40 -16.24 12.77
C GLY A 140 -7.84 -16.14 12.24
N PRO A 141 -8.79 -15.79 13.12
CA PRO A 141 -10.15 -15.40 12.74
C PRO A 141 -10.14 -14.17 11.81
N ASP A 142 -11.26 -13.90 11.13
CA ASP A 142 -11.46 -12.68 10.35
C ASP A 142 -11.67 -11.46 11.26
N ASP A 143 -10.60 -11.04 11.93
CA ASP A 143 -10.53 -9.86 12.79
C ASP A 143 -9.80 -8.69 12.08
N GLU A 144 -9.71 -7.55 12.76
CA GLU A 144 -9.06 -6.34 12.25
C GLU A 144 -7.57 -6.55 11.95
N PHE A 145 -6.91 -7.49 12.66
CA PHE A 145 -5.50 -7.79 12.44
C PHE A 145 -5.29 -8.62 11.18
N LYS A 146 -6.18 -9.58 10.90
CA LYS A 146 -6.15 -10.34 9.65
C LYS A 146 -6.43 -9.44 8.44
N GLN A 147 -7.45 -8.58 8.51
CA GLN A 147 -7.74 -7.61 7.44
C GLN A 147 -6.56 -6.67 7.16
N LEU A 148 -5.86 -6.21 8.21
CA LEU A 148 -4.65 -5.40 8.06
C LEU A 148 -3.52 -6.21 7.39
N GLY A 149 -3.37 -7.49 7.73
CA GLY A 149 -2.42 -8.40 7.11
C GLY A 149 -2.68 -8.58 5.63
N ASP A 150 -3.93 -8.88 5.27
CA ASP A 150 -4.36 -9.06 3.88
C ASP A 150 -4.14 -7.80 3.05
N THR A 151 -4.45 -6.62 3.61
CA THR A 151 -4.20 -5.32 2.97
C THR A 151 -2.71 -5.12 2.70
N PHE A 152 -1.86 -5.48 3.65
CA PHE A 152 -0.41 -5.35 3.49
C PHE A 152 0.13 -6.34 2.44
N ASP A 153 -0.38 -7.57 2.42
CA ASP A 153 -0.01 -8.58 1.44
C ASP A 153 -0.46 -8.20 0.01
N ASP A 154 -1.59 -7.52 -0.14
CA ASP A 154 -2.01 -6.93 -1.43
C ASP A 154 -1.05 -5.82 -1.87
N LEU A 155 -0.65 -4.93 -0.95
CA LEU A 155 0.37 -3.90 -1.25
C LEU A 155 1.70 -4.52 -1.69
N LEU A 156 2.16 -5.58 -1.01
CA LEU A 156 3.37 -6.31 -1.39
C LEU A 156 3.23 -6.94 -2.78
N THR A 157 2.07 -7.52 -3.10
CA THR A 157 1.79 -8.11 -4.42
C THR A 157 1.84 -7.06 -5.53
N ARG A 158 1.28 -5.87 -5.30
CA ARG A 158 1.35 -4.76 -6.25
C ARG A 158 2.79 -4.28 -6.45
N LEU A 159 3.57 -4.18 -5.37
CA LEU A 159 4.97 -3.77 -5.42
C LEU A 159 5.83 -4.82 -6.16
N GLU A 160 5.59 -6.11 -5.91
CA GLU A 160 6.27 -7.22 -6.58
C GLU A 160 6.00 -7.18 -8.09
N THR A 161 4.74 -6.97 -8.47
CA THR A 161 4.32 -6.84 -9.87
C THR A 161 5.02 -5.66 -10.55
N ALA A 162 5.05 -4.49 -9.90
CA ALA A 162 5.71 -3.30 -10.42
C ALA A 162 7.22 -3.50 -10.60
N PHE A 163 7.91 -4.06 -9.59
CA PHE A 163 9.34 -4.34 -9.70
C PHE A 163 9.66 -5.42 -10.73
N ALA A 164 8.82 -6.44 -10.86
CA ALA A 164 8.99 -7.47 -11.89
C ALA A 164 8.83 -6.87 -13.29
N ALA A 165 7.86 -6.00 -13.50
CA ALA A 165 7.69 -5.25 -14.75
C ALA A 165 8.91 -4.37 -15.05
N GLN A 166 9.38 -3.60 -14.07
CA GLN A 166 10.58 -2.76 -14.20
C GLN A 166 11.83 -3.58 -14.56
N ARG A 167 12.07 -4.72 -13.89
CA ARG A 167 13.22 -5.59 -14.19
C ARG A 167 13.14 -6.15 -15.61
N ARG A 168 11.96 -6.62 -16.05
CA ARG A 168 11.76 -7.10 -17.43
C ARG A 168 11.98 -5.98 -18.44
N PHE A 169 11.47 -4.78 -18.16
CA PHE A 169 11.68 -3.60 -19.00
C PHE A 169 13.17 -3.27 -19.17
N VAL A 170 13.92 -3.18 -18.08
CA VAL A 170 15.38 -2.92 -18.12
C VAL A 170 16.13 -4.04 -18.84
N ALA A 171 15.78 -5.30 -18.59
CA ALA A 171 16.42 -6.44 -19.25
C ALA A 171 16.17 -6.44 -20.76
N ASN A 172 14.92 -6.19 -21.19
CA ASN A 172 14.55 -6.12 -22.60
C ASN A 172 15.24 -4.93 -23.28
N ALA A 173 15.21 -3.74 -22.67
CA ALA A 173 15.91 -2.57 -23.19
C ALA A 173 17.42 -2.82 -23.36
N ALA A 174 18.06 -3.46 -22.37
CA ALA A 174 19.47 -3.80 -22.45
C ALA A 174 19.77 -4.82 -23.56
N HIS A 175 18.86 -5.78 -23.80
CA HIS A 175 19.01 -6.75 -24.88
C HIS A 175 18.85 -6.10 -26.25
N GLU A 176 17.79 -5.32 -26.45
CA GLU A 176 17.48 -4.60 -27.70
C GLU A 176 18.56 -3.57 -28.06
N LEU A 177 19.24 -2.97 -27.07
CA LEU A 177 20.38 -2.07 -27.31
C LEU A 177 21.69 -2.82 -27.58
N ARG A 178 21.90 -4.00 -26.99
CA ARG A 178 23.14 -4.77 -27.17
C ARG A 178 23.30 -5.28 -28.61
N THR A 179 22.23 -5.76 -29.21
CA THR A 179 22.24 -6.30 -30.58
C THR A 179 22.77 -5.31 -31.63
N PRO A 180 22.23 -4.08 -31.77
CA PRO A 180 22.73 -3.12 -32.74
C PRO A 180 24.14 -2.64 -32.40
N LEU A 181 24.50 -2.51 -31.11
CA LEU A 181 25.88 -2.17 -30.72
C LEU A 181 26.90 -3.25 -31.13
N THR A 182 26.53 -4.53 -31.02
CA THR A 182 27.37 -5.63 -31.52
C THR A 182 27.50 -5.56 -33.04
N LEU A 183 26.40 -5.31 -33.76
CA LEU A 183 26.41 -5.15 -35.21
C LEU A 183 27.32 -4.00 -35.65
N GLU A 184 27.14 -2.81 -35.07
CA GLU A 184 27.97 -1.63 -35.36
C GLU A 184 29.45 -1.91 -35.13
N ARG A 185 29.77 -2.58 -34.02
CA ARG A 185 31.14 -3.00 -33.71
C ARG A 185 31.68 -3.98 -34.75
N THR A 186 30.89 -4.96 -35.19
CA THR A 186 31.30 -5.91 -36.23
C THR A 186 31.52 -5.22 -37.56
N LEU A 187 30.62 -4.33 -37.99
CA LEU A 187 30.74 -3.54 -39.22
C LEU A 187 32.03 -2.71 -39.22
N LEU A 188 32.33 -2.03 -38.11
CA LEU A 188 33.57 -1.27 -37.95
C LEU A 188 34.81 -2.17 -37.96
N GLN A 189 34.76 -3.33 -37.29
CA GLN A 189 35.87 -4.29 -37.28
C GLN A 189 36.17 -4.84 -38.68
N VAL A 190 35.14 -5.18 -39.45
CA VAL A 190 35.29 -5.66 -40.84
C VAL A 190 35.86 -4.57 -41.73
N ALA A 191 35.34 -3.35 -41.64
CA ALA A 191 35.83 -2.21 -42.41
C ALA A 191 37.29 -1.85 -42.09
N LEU A 192 37.72 -1.98 -40.82
CA LEU A 192 39.10 -1.73 -40.41
C LEU A 192 40.06 -2.88 -40.75
N ALA A 193 39.56 -4.11 -40.88
CA ALA A 193 40.37 -5.29 -41.18
C ALA A 193 40.68 -5.47 -42.67
N ASP A 194 39.96 -4.79 -43.57
CA ASP A 194 40.18 -4.84 -45.02
C ASP A 194 41.13 -3.71 -45.49
N PRO A 195 42.42 -4.00 -45.75
CA PRO A 195 43.39 -3.00 -46.20
C PRO A 195 43.12 -2.48 -47.62
N ASN A 196 42.24 -3.13 -48.39
CA ASN A 196 41.88 -2.76 -49.75
C ASN A 196 40.42 -2.24 -49.86
N ALA A 197 39.81 -1.88 -48.73
CA ALA A 197 38.44 -1.38 -48.69
C ALA A 197 38.27 -0.18 -49.63
N SER A 198 37.37 -0.31 -50.60
CA SER A 198 37.05 0.79 -51.53
C SER A 198 36.27 1.90 -50.81
N GLU A 199 36.36 3.13 -51.32
CA GLU A 199 35.56 4.26 -50.82
C GLU A 199 34.05 3.96 -50.84
N ALA A 200 33.58 3.21 -51.85
CA ALA A 200 32.19 2.79 -51.96
C ALA A 200 31.79 1.83 -50.82
N SER A 201 32.65 0.87 -50.47
CA SER A 201 32.43 -0.06 -49.36
C SER A 201 32.37 0.68 -48.02
N LEU A 202 33.33 1.57 -47.75
CA LEU A 202 33.35 2.39 -46.53
C LEU A 202 32.10 3.29 -46.42
N ARG A 203 31.67 3.89 -47.54
CA ARG A 203 30.44 4.69 -47.57
C ARG A 203 29.19 3.86 -47.26
N ALA A 204 29.10 2.64 -47.79
CA ALA A 204 28.01 1.72 -47.47
C ALA A 204 28.01 1.35 -45.98
N THR A 205 29.16 1.02 -45.39
CA THR A 205 29.29 0.76 -43.94
C THR A 205 28.85 1.97 -43.11
N CYS A 206 29.26 3.19 -43.48
CA CYS A 206 28.80 4.40 -42.79
C CYS A 206 27.29 4.60 -42.89
N GLN A 207 26.67 4.26 -44.02
CA GLN A 207 25.21 4.32 -44.19
C GLN A 207 24.51 3.31 -43.28
N GLU A 208 24.98 2.07 -43.20
CA GLU A 208 24.44 1.06 -42.28
C GLU A 208 24.59 1.49 -40.81
N LEU A 209 25.73 2.06 -40.43
CA LEU A 209 25.94 2.60 -39.07
C LEU A 209 24.96 3.74 -38.76
N LEU A 210 24.72 4.65 -39.70
CA LEU A 210 23.74 5.74 -39.53
C LEU A 210 22.31 5.21 -39.40
N GLU A 211 21.95 4.17 -40.16
CA GLU A 211 20.64 3.52 -40.03
C GLU A 211 20.48 2.81 -38.68
N SER A 212 21.52 2.11 -38.22
CA SER A 212 21.53 1.49 -36.89
C SER A 212 21.40 2.53 -35.78
N GLY A 213 22.13 3.64 -35.85
CA GLY A 213 22.03 4.74 -34.88
C GLY A 213 20.63 5.35 -34.83
N ARG A 214 20.01 5.61 -35.98
CA ARG A 214 18.61 6.08 -36.05
C ARG A 214 17.62 5.09 -35.44
N ASN A 215 17.87 3.78 -35.55
CA ASN A 215 17.04 2.76 -34.91
C ASN A 215 17.20 2.79 -33.38
N GLN A 216 18.42 2.97 -32.87
CA GLN A 216 18.67 3.10 -31.43
C GLN A 216 18.04 4.36 -30.85
N GLU A 217 18.12 5.51 -31.54
CA GLU A 217 17.46 6.76 -31.15
C GLU A 217 15.94 6.56 -31.00
N ARG A 218 15.30 5.90 -31.98
CA ARG A 218 13.87 5.56 -31.91
C ARG A 218 13.53 4.65 -30.74
N LEU A 219 14.36 3.63 -30.49
CA LEU A 219 14.18 2.74 -29.35
C LEU A 219 14.26 3.53 -28.03
N LEU A 220 15.27 4.40 -27.87
CA LEU A 220 15.42 5.26 -26.71
C LEU A 220 14.22 6.19 -26.51
N ASP A 221 13.75 6.83 -27.58
CA ASP A 221 12.54 7.66 -27.56
C ASP A 221 11.30 6.86 -27.14
N GLY A 222 11.16 5.63 -27.63
CA GLY A 222 10.09 4.72 -27.23
C GLY A 222 10.17 4.34 -25.75
N LEU A 223 11.36 4.00 -25.26
CA LEU A 223 11.61 3.67 -23.85
C LEU A 223 11.33 4.86 -22.92
N LEU A 224 11.75 6.07 -23.30
CA LEU A 224 11.47 7.31 -22.55
C LEU A 224 9.98 7.64 -22.55
N THR A 225 9.30 7.42 -23.67
CA THR A 225 7.84 7.59 -23.77
C THR A 225 7.13 6.64 -22.82
N LEU A 226 7.52 5.36 -22.80
CA LEU A 226 6.92 4.37 -21.89
C LEU A 226 7.17 4.74 -20.42
N ALA A 227 8.43 5.08 -20.07
CA ALA A 227 8.80 5.45 -18.71
C ALA A 227 8.07 6.71 -18.20
N THR A 228 7.71 7.63 -19.10
CA THR A 228 6.96 8.85 -18.76
C THR A 228 5.46 8.57 -18.68
N GLY A 229 4.93 7.69 -19.55
CA GLY A 229 3.51 7.33 -19.57
C GLY A 229 3.01 6.61 -18.30
N GLU A 230 3.89 5.90 -17.58
CA GLU A 230 3.53 5.24 -16.31
C GLU A 230 3.24 6.21 -15.16
N ARG A 231 3.61 7.50 -15.27
CA ARG A 231 3.37 8.50 -14.20
C ARG A 231 1.94 9.04 -14.17
N GLY A 232 1.10 8.69 -15.14
CA GLY A 232 -0.24 9.24 -15.31
C GLY A 232 -0.26 10.54 -16.15
N LEU A 233 -1.46 11.04 -16.42
CA LEU A 233 -1.65 12.27 -17.22
C LEU A 233 -1.46 13.50 -16.34
N ASP A 234 -0.38 14.26 -16.55
CA ASP A 234 -0.12 15.53 -15.86
C ASP A 234 -1.13 16.63 -16.26
N ARG A 235 -1.65 16.57 -17.49
CA ARG A 235 -2.65 17.49 -18.03
C ARG A 235 -3.80 16.72 -18.67
N ARG A 236 -5.03 17.13 -18.37
CA ARG A 236 -6.26 16.64 -19.02
C ARG A 236 -7.01 17.84 -19.58
N GLU A 237 -7.01 17.98 -20.89
CA GLU A 237 -7.77 19.01 -21.60
C GLU A 237 -8.59 18.38 -22.72
N GLN A 238 -9.64 19.09 -23.15
CA GLN A 238 -10.50 18.64 -24.23
C GLN A 238 -9.93 19.12 -25.57
N PHE A 239 -9.74 18.21 -26.52
CA PHE A 239 -9.21 18.51 -27.86
C PHE A 239 -9.78 17.56 -28.92
N ASP A 240 -9.59 17.90 -30.20
CA ASP A 240 -10.03 17.08 -31.33
C ASP A 240 -8.89 16.20 -31.85
N LEU A 241 -9.16 14.91 -32.09
CA LEU A 241 -8.22 13.95 -32.65
C LEU A 241 -7.91 14.22 -34.14
N ALA A 242 -8.86 14.75 -34.90
CA ALA A 242 -8.70 14.90 -36.36
C ALA A 242 -7.48 15.76 -36.74
N PRO A 243 -7.25 16.95 -36.13
CA PRO A 243 -6.05 17.76 -36.41
C PRO A 243 -4.74 17.06 -36.04
N LEU A 244 -4.73 16.26 -34.96
CA LEU A 244 -3.55 15.52 -34.52
C LEU A 244 -3.20 14.42 -35.52
N ALA A 245 -4.19 13.60 -35.90
CA ALA A 245 -4.03 12.55 -36.89
C ALA A 245 -3.57 13.12 -38.24
N GLN A 246 -4.11 14.28 -38.64
CA GLN A 246 -3.71 14.95 -39.88
C GLN A 246 -2.23 15.39 -39.85
N ARG A 247 -1.76 15.97 -38.73
CA ARG A 247 -0.34 16.37 -38.58
C ARG A 247 0.60 15.17 -38.61
N SER A 248 0.28 14.11 -37.86
CA SER A 248 1.10 12.89 -37.81
C SER A 248 1.17 12.22 -39.20
N LEU A 249 0.06 12.17 -39.93
CA LEU A 249 0.04 11.61 -41.29
C LEU A 249 0.86 12.46 -42.28
N ALA A 250 0.80 13.79 -42.16
CA ALA A 250 1.59 14.70 -42.99
C ALA A 250 3.11 14.50 -42.78
N GLY A 251 3.54 14.22 -41.54
CA GLY A 251 4.94 13.91 -41.22
C GLY A 251 5.47 12.64 -41.88
N LEU A 252 4.60 11.66 -42.15
CA LEU A 252 4.97 10.36 -42.74
C LEU A 252 4.76 10.29 -44.26
N ARG A 253 4.25 11.35 -44.88
CA ARG A 253 3.87 11.36 -46.31
C ARG A 253 5.00 10.92 -47.24
N SER A 254 6.21 11.45 -47.03
CA SER A 254 7.38 11.09 -47.84
C SER A 254 7.77 9.62 -47.70
N GLU A 255 7.48 8.96 -46.57
CA GLU A 255 7.78 7.54 -46.38
C GLU A 255 6.68 6.64 -46.96
N ILE A 256 5.42 7.05 -46.85
CA ILE A 256 4.27 6.42 -47.51
C ILE A 256 4.49 6.40 -49.04
N GLU A 257 4.89 7.54 -49.62
CA GLU A 257 5.19 7.67 -51.05
C GLU A 257 6.38 6.79 -51.46
N ARG A 258 7.48 6.81 -50.70
CA ARG A 258 8.67 5.97 -50.98
C ARG A 258 8.38 4.47 -50.96
N ARG A 259 7.40 4.02 -50.16
CA ARG A 259 7.00 2.61 -50.04
C ARG A 259 5.80 2.24 -50.93
N TYR A 260 5.29 3.17 -51.74
CA TYR A 260 4.11 2.98 -52.59
C TYR A 260 2.86 2.52 -51.83
N LEU A 261 2.65 3.02 -50.61
CA LEU A 261 1.50 2.65 -49.78
C LEU A 261 0.26 3.47 -50.15
N GLN A 262 -0.90 2.82 -50.23
CA GLN A 262 -2.19 3.49 -50.44
C GLN A 262 -2.73 4.01 -49.10
N ALA A 263 -2.73 5.33 -48.91
CA ALA A 263 -3.28 5.97 -47.72
C ALA A 263 -4.73 6.44 -47.95
N ALA A 264 -5.68 5.91 -47.18
CA ALA A 264 -7.07 6.34 -47.15
C ALA A 264 -7.37 7.02 -45.81
N THR A 265 -7.86 8.26 -45.83
CA THR A 265 -8.13 9.00 -44.59
C THR A 265 -9.59 9.46 -44.52
N ARG A 266 -10.20 9.28 -43.35
CA ARG A 266 -11.53 9.79 -43.03
C ARG A 266 -11.49 10.45 -41.65
N LEU A 267 -11.04 11.69 -41.62
CA LEU A 267 -10.84 12.42 -40.37
C LEU A 267 -12.08 13.26 -40.03
N GLY A 268 -13.02 12.68 -39.27
CA GLY A 268 -14.15 13.40 -38.69
C GLY A 268 -13.80 13.99 -37.33
N ALA A 269 -14.45 15.09 -36.93
CA ALA A 269 -14.26 15.68 -35.61
C ALA A 269 -14.54 14.64 -34.51
N ALA A 270 -13.58 14.45 -33.60
CA ALA A 270 -13.62 13.45 -32.55
C ALA A 270 -12.99 14.03 -31.27
N SER A 271 -13.84 14.53 -30.37
CA SER A 271 -13.42 15.22 -29.15
C SER A 271 -13.05 14.23 -28.04
N VAL A 272 -11.86 14.38 -27.47
CA VAL A 272 -11.33 13.56 -26.37
C VAL A 272 -10.85 14.43 -25.22
N VAL A 273 -10.82 13.86 -24.01
CA VAL A 273 -10.18 14.46 -22.84
C VAL A 273 -8.89 13.71 -22.54
N GLY A 274 -7.75 14.39 -22.56
CA GLY A 274 -6.45 13.79 -22.30
C GLY A 274 -5.31 14.80 -22.39
N ASP A 275 -4.10 14.29 -22.55
CA ASP A 275 -2.93 15.12 -22.88
C ASP A 275 -2.72 15.11 -24.40
N PRO A 276 -2.87 16.25 -25.10
CA PRO A 276 -2.73 16.29 -26.56
C PRO A 276 -1.36 15.84 -27.03
N ALA A 277 -0.28 16.11 -26.28
CA ALA A 277 1.08 15.75 -26.68
C ALA A 277 1.30 14.24 -26.59
N LEU A 278 0.77 13.59 -25.54
CA LEU A 278 0.84 12.13 -25.43
C LEU A 278 -0.02 11.44 -26.49
N VAL A 279 -1.20 11.99 -26.80
CA VAL A 279 -2.06 11.45 -27.87
C VAL A 279 -1.46 11.68 -29.25
N GLU A 280 -0.86 12.84 -29.54
CA GLU A 280 -0.10 13.08 -30.77
C GLU A 280 1.00 12.03 -30.96
N ARG A 281 1.73 11.74 -29.88
CA ARG A 281 2.82 10.75 -29.89
C ARG A 281 2.32 9.32 -30.05
N LEU A 282 1.18 8.97 -29.44
CA LEU A 282 0.51 7.70 -29.66
C LEU A 282 0.12 7.53 -31.14
N ILE A 283 -0.53 8.53 -31.72
CA ILE A 283 -0.95 8.50 -33.13
C ILE A 283 0.27 8.36 -34.03
N ALA A 284 1.31 9.15 -33.81
CA ALA A 284 2.56 9.07 -34.56
C ALA A 284 3.19 7.67 -34.48
N ASN A 285 3.24 7.06 -33.29
CA ASN A 285 3.79 5.72 -33.10
C ASN A 285 2.96 4.64 -33.81
N LEU A 286 1.62 4.74 -33.78
CA LEU A 286 0.74 3.80 -34.48
C LEU A 286 0.90 3.90 -36.00
N LEU A 287 0.99 5.13 -36.53
CA LEU A 287 1.20 5.35 -37.96
C LEU A 287 2.59 4.93 -38.42
N ASP A 288 3.65 5.21 -37.65
CA ASP A 288 5.01 4.75 -37.94
C ASP A 288 5.05 3.22 -38.01
N ASN A 289 4.42 2.54 -37.04
CA ASN A 289 4.28 1.08 -37.06
C ASN A 289 3.51 0.60 -38.29
N ALA A 290 2.40 1.25 -38.65
CA ALA A 290 1.58 0.89 -39.80
C ALA A 290 2.32 1.06 -41.14
N VAL A 291 3.22 2.05 -41.26
CA VAL A 291 4.08 2.23 -42.44
C VAL A 291 5.23 1.23 -42.46
N ARG A 292 5.88 1.02 -41.32
CA ARG A 292 7.11 0.22 -41.21
C ARG A 292 6.86 -1.26 -41.40
N HIS A 293 5.81 -1.79 -40.78
CA HIS A 293 5.44 -3.20 -40.80
C HIS A 293 4.44 -3.56 -41.92
N ASN A 294 4.12 -2.60 -42.80
CA ASN A 294 3.29 -2.88 -43.96
C ASN A 294 4.02 -3.73 -45.00
N ARG A 295 3.23 -4.29 -45.92
CA ARG A 295 3.75 -4.95 -47.12
C ARG A 295 3.97 -3.91 -48.24
N PRO A 296 4.88 -4.16 -49.20
CA PRO A 296 4.97 -3.35 -50.41
C PRO A 296 3.61 -3.25 -51.11
N GLU A 297 3.26 -2.06 -51.61
CA GLU A 297 1.95 -1.78 -52.23
C GLU A 297 0.73 -2.04 -51.32
N GLY A 298 0.96 -2.09 -50.00
CA GLY A 298 -0.08 -2.22 -48.99
C GLY A 298 -0.91 -0.95 -48.83
N TRP A 299 -1.85 -0.99 -47.87
CA TRP A 299 -2.73 0.14 -47.56
C TRP A 299 -2.65 0.53 -46.09
N ILE A 300 -2.97 1.78 -45.83
CA ILE A 300 -3.15 2.35 -44.49
C ILE A 300 -4.47 3.10 -44.51
N LYS A 301 -5.36 2.79 -43.58
CA LYS A 301 -6.61 3.53 -43.38
C LYS A 301 -6.54 4.23 -42.04
N VAL A 302 -6.89 5.51 -42.00
CA VAL A 302 -6.95 6.30 -40.76
C VAL A 302 -8.31 6.96 -40.68
N GLU A 303 -9.10 6.60 -39.67
CA GLU A 303 -10.43 7.19 -39.43
C GLU A 303 -10.54 7.77 -38.03
N THR A 304 -11.08 8.98 -37.92
CA THR A 304 -11.52 9.55 -36.64
C THR A 304 -13.03 9.76 -36.66
N VAL A 305 -13.73 9.24 -35.65
CA VAL A 305 -15.19 9.38 -35.56
C VAL A 305 -15.65 9.53 -34.10
N MET A 306 -16.71 10.31 -33.90
CA MET A 306 -17.48 10.28 -32.65
C MET A 306 -18.43 9.07 -32.69
N GLY A 307 -18.22 8.13 -31.78
CA GLY A 307 -19.11 7.00 -31.53
C GLY A 307 -20.05 7.25 -30.32
N PRO A 308 -21.02 6.35 -30.10
CA PRO A 308 -21.96 6.45 -28.97
C PRO A 308 -21.29 6.31 -27.59
N ASP A 309 -20.15 5.59 -27.51
CA ASP A 309 -19.40 5.36 -26.26
C ASP A 309 -18.15 6.26 -26.12
N GLY A 310 -17.92 7.17 -27.08
CA GLY A 310 -16.76 8.08 -27.09
C GLY A 310 -16.15 8.28 -28.47
N SER A 311 -15.02 8.99 -28.51
CA SER A 311 -14.24 9.22 -29.73
C SER A 311 -13.35 8.02 -30.07
N LEU A 312 -13.23 7.73 -31.36
CA LEU A 312 -12.51 6.57 -31.87
C LEU A 312 -11.51 6.99 -32.95
N LEU A 313 -10.31 6.43 -32.87
CA LEU A 313 -9.27 6.48 -33.90
C LEU A 313 -8.97 5.03 -34.32
N THR A 314 -9.09 4.74 -35.61
CA THR A 314 -8.76 3.42 -36.20
C THR A 314 -7.84 3.55 -37.39
#